data_AF-A0A090T4X2-F1
#
_entry.id   AF-A0A090T4X2-F1
#
_cell.length_a   1.000
_cell.length_b   1.000
_cell.length_c   1.000
_cell.angle_alpha   90.00
_cell.angle_beta   90.00
_cell.angle_gamma   90.00
#
_symmetry.space_group_name_H-M   'P 1'
#
loop_
_entity.id
_entity.type
_entity.pdbx_description
1 polymer ?
#
loop_
_entity_poly.entity_id
_entity_poly.type
_entity_poly.pdbx_seq_one_letter_code
_entity_poly.pdbx_strand_id
1 'polypeptide(L)'
;MLAGCEDKVDHSKIRQDGFVYCDQGRPSTFNPQLVDGGITVESIAPQLFDTLLTLNSGTHQPVPNLATEWEVNKAGTEYTFTLQDHVQFQSTDWFTPSRALNADDVVFSFSRIID
;
A
#
# COMPACT_ATOMS: atom_id res chain seq x y z
N MET A 1 0.32 -11.76 -7.71
CA MET A 1 0.27 -12.48 -6.42
C MET A 1 1.69 -12.52 -5.86
N LEU A 2 1.95 -11.88 -4.71
CA LEU A 2 3.21 -12.09 -3.99
C LEU A 2 3.10 -13.41 -3.22
N ALA A 3 4.13 -14.24 -3.35
CA ALA A 3 4.25 -15.48 -2.62
C ALA A 3 5.66 -15.55 -2.01
N GLY A 4 5.75 -16.00 -0.76
CA GLY A 4 7.03 -16.31 -0.14
C GLY A 4 7.65 -17.58 -0.74
N CYS A 5 8.95 -17.77 -0.54
CA CYS A 5 9.62 -19.04 -0.86
C CYS A 5 9.22 -20.11 0.17
N GLU A 6 8.28 -20.98 -0.19
CA GLU A 6 8.03 -22.26 0.47
C GLU A 6 8.58 -23.42 -0.38
N ASP A 7 8.90 -24.55 0.28
CA ASP A 7 9.45 -25.75 -0.37
C ASP A 7 8.55 -26.36 -1.47
N LYS A 8 7.30 -25.90 -1.59
CA LYS A 8 6.29 -26.40 -2.55
C LYS A 8 5.95 -25.42 -3.68
N VAL A 9 6.78 -24.40 -3.91
CA VAL A 9 6.53 -23.47 -5.02
C VAL A 9 7.08 -24.08 -6.31
N ASP A 10 6.20 -24.38 -7.27
CA ASP A 10 6.61 -24.80 -8.62
C ASP A 10 7.26 -23.62 -9.35
N HIS A 11 8.58 -23.55 -9.27
CA HIS A 11 9.39 -22.51 -9.91
C HIS A 11 9.27 -22.48 -11.43
N SER A 12 8.72 -23.50 -12.08
CA SER A 12 8.49 -23.47 -13.53
C SER A 12 7.48 -22.39 -13.94
N LYS A 13 6.44 -22.16 -13.12
CA LYS A 13 5.43 -21.11 -13.36
C LYS A 13 5.98 -19.71 -13.11
N ILE A 14 6.78 -19.54 -12.06
CA ILE A 14 7.42 -18.25 -11.76
C ILE A 14 8.37 -17.84 -12.89
N ARG A 15 9.08 -18.79 -13.51
CA ARG A 15 10.00 -18.51 -14.63
C ARG A 15 9.30 -18.10 -15.93
N GLN A 16 7.99 -18.32 -16.07
CA GLN A 16 7.25 -17.95 -17.27
C GLN A 16 6.71 -16.52 -17.17
N ASP A 17 5.99 -16.20 -16.09
CA ASP A 17 5.21 -14.94 -15.98
C ASP A 17 5.47 -14.16 -14.68
N GLY A 18 6.52 -14.51 -13.93
CA GLY A 18 6.87 -13.88 -12.66
C GLY A 18 8.31 -13.39 -12.62
N PHE A 19 8.68 -12.76 -11.50
CA PHE A 19 10.06 -12.43 -11.17
C PHE A 19 10.40 -12.94 -9.78
N VAL A 20 11.67 -13.26 -9.57
CA VAL A 20 12.20 -13.64 -8.26
C VAL A 20 12.97 -12.45 -7.71
N TYR A 21 12.56 -11.98 -6.53
CA TYR A 21 13.24 -10.93 -5.80
C TYR A 21 13.90 -11.52 -4.55
N CYS A 22 15.22 -11.36 -4.44
CA CYS A 22 16.00 -11.84 -3.31
C CYS A 22 16.32 -10.68 -2.37
N ASP A 23 15.66 -10.66 -1.21
CA ASP A 23 15.88 -9.67 -0.16
C ASP A 23 16.71 -10.24 1.00
N GLN A 24 17.16 -9.38 1.93
CA GLN A 24 18.11 -9.67 3.00
C GLN A 24 17.53 -10.48 4.18
N GLY A 25 16.29 -10.96 4.09
CA GLY A 25 15.62 -11.60 5.22
C GLY A 25 14.14 -11.91 5.02
N ARG A 26 13.44 -12.11 6.13
CA ARG A 26 11.99 -12.38 6.18
C ARG A 26 11.28 -11.19 6.83
N PRO A 27 10.09 -10.79 6.34
CA PRO A 27 9.33 -9.73 6.98
C PRO A 27 8.85 -10.19 8.37
N SER A 28 8.94 -9.28 9.36
CA SER A 28 8.35 -9.51 10.69
C SER A 28 6.84 -9.29 10.71
N THR A 29 6.33 -8.49 9.78
CA THR A 29 4.92 -8.16 9.59
C THR A 29 4.65 -7.76 8.14
N PHE A 30 3.40 -7.84 7.71
CA PHE A 30 2.94 -7.32 6.43
C PHE A 30 2.28 -5.93 6.54
N ASN A 31 2.14 -5.40 7.76
CA ASN A 31 1.59 -4.06 7.97
C ASN A 31 2.73 -3.03 8.14
N PRO A 32 2.94 -2.11 7.17
CA PRO A 32 4.01 -1.12 7.26
C PRO A 32 3.85 -0.13 8.41
N GLN A 33 2.65 0.03 8.99
CA GLN A 33 2.43 0.95 10.11
C GLN A 33 3.06 0.48 11.44
N LEU A 34 3.56 -0.76 11.51
CA LEU A 34 4.09 -1.36 12.75
C LEU A 34 5.63 -1.41 12.79
N VAL A 35 6.30 -0.93 11.76
CA VAL A 35 7.75 -0.98 11.59
C VAL A 35 8.25 0.33 10.99
N ASP A 36 9.53 0.64 11.17
CA ASP A 36 10.17 1.87 10.73
C ASP A 36 11.04 1.71 9.47
N GLY A 37 11.12 0.50 8.91
CA GLY A 37 11.89 0.24 7.69
C GLY A 37 12.01 -1.24 7.32
N GLY A 38 13.02 -1.53 6.48
CA GLY A 38 13.34 -2.87 6.02
C GLY A 38 12.33 -3.44 5.02
N ILE A 39 12.41 -4.76 4.81
CA ILE A 39 11.69 -5.51 3.75
C ILE A 39 10.19 -5.20 3.72
N THR A 40 9.56 -5.04 4.88
CA THR A 40 8.14 -4.70 4.98
C THR A 40 7.83 -3.35 4.33
N VAL A 41 8.63 -2.32 4.61
CA VAL A 41 8.39 -0.96 4.09
C VAL A 41 8.92 -0.82 2.66
N GLU A 42 10.08 -1.40 2.38
CA GLU A 42 10.81 -1.19 1.13
C GLU A 42 10.32 -2.09 -0.02
N SER A 43 9.95 -3.33 0.29
CA SER A 43 9.76 -4.40 -0.71
C SER A 43 8.39 -5.07 -0.69
N ILE A 44 7.56 -4.82 0.34
CA ILE A 44 6.23 -5.42 0.48
C ILE A 44 5.15 -4.35 0.40
N ALA A 45 5.31 -3.25 1.13
CA ALA A 45 4.29 -2.22 1.20
C ALA A 45 3.93 -1.63 -0.17
N PRO A 46 4.90 -1.25 -1.04
CA PRO A 46 4.59 -0.71 -2.37
C PRO A 46 3.89 -1.69 -3.31
N GLN A 47 3.84 -2.98 -2.97
CA GLN A 47 3.23 -4.03 -3.79
C GLN A 47 1.83 -4.41 -3.29
N LEU A 48 1.52 -4.16 -2.03
CA LEU A 48 0.25 -4.54 -1.40
C LEU A 48 -0.65 -3.35 -1.04
N PHE A 49 -0.08 -2.17 -0.85
CA PHE A 49 -0.80 -0.99 -0.37
C PHE A 49 -0.50 0.22 -1.24
N ASP A 50 -1.46 1.15 -1.22
CA ASP A 50 -1.32 2.48 -1.78
C ASP A 50 -1.42 3.54 -0.69
N THR A 51 -0.81 4.69 -0.95
CA THR A 51 -0.87 5.88 -0.11
C THR A 51 -1.85 6.90 -0.68
N LEU A 52 -2.27 7.90 0.11
CA LEU A 52 -3.07 9.03 -0.40
C LEU A 52 -2.32 9.77 -1.51
N LEU A 53 -1.05 10.09 -1.27
CA LEU A 53 -0.14 10.71 -2.22
C LEU A 53 1.13 9.86 -2.34
N THR A 54 1.74 9.85 -3.51
CA THR A 54 3.07 9.26 -3.71
C THR A 54 4.08 10.35 -4.10
N LEU A 55 5.36 10.01 -4.21
CA LEU A 55 6.41 10.94 -4.61
C LEU A 55 6.78 10.75 -6.08
N ASN A 56 6.88 11.85 -6.82
CA ASN A 56 7.47 11.82 -8.15
C ASN A 56 8.97 11.46 -8.05
N SER A 57 9.42 10.46 -8.80
CA SER A 57 10.81 9.96 -8.72
C SER A 57 11.88 10.93 -9.21
N GLY A 58 11.51 11.95 -10.00
CA GLY A 58 12.43 12.98 -10.46
C GLY A 58 12.45 14.23 -9.59
N THR A 59 11.27 14.72 -9.20
CA THR A 59 11.13 15.99 -8.46
C THR A 59 11.04 15.80 -6.94
N HIS A 60 10.77 14.57 -6.48
CA HIS A 60 10.46 14.25 -5.08
C HIS A 60 9.29 15.05 -4.50
N GLN A 61 8.42 15.60 -5.35
CA GLN A 61 7.22 16.30 -4.92
C GLN A 61 6.05 15.32 -4.78
N PRO A 62 5.10 15.57 -3.84
CA PRO A 62 3.88 14.80 -3.75
C PRO A 62 3.07 14.88 -5.05
N VAL A 63 2.55 13.73 -5.49
CA VAL A 63 1.65 13.59 -6.64
C VAL A 63 0.46 12.70 -6.26
N PRO A 64 -0.67 12.82 -6.98
CA PRO A 64 -1.87 12.01 -6.71
C PRO A 64 -1.59 10.51 -6.69
N ASN A 65 -2.27 9.81 -5.78
CA ASN A 65 -2.45 8.36 -5.82
C ASN A 65 -3.91 8.04 -5.43
N LEU A 66 -4.19 7.49 -4.23
CA LEU A 66 -5.59 7.28 -3.79
C LEU A 66 -6.37 8.58 -3.63
N ALA A 67 -5.69 9.70 -3.37
CA ALA A 67 -6.28 11.03 -3.47
C ALA A 67 -5.95 11.64 -4.83
N THR A 68 -6.98 11.97 -5.62
CA THR A 68 -6.83 12.59 -6.94
C THR A 68 -6.47 14.06 -6.84
N GLU A 69 -6.92 14.72 -5.78
CA GLU A 69 -6.69 16.14 -5.49
C GLU A 69 -6.55 16.35 -3.98
N TRP A 70 -5.84 17.42 -3.59
CA TRP A 70 -5.82 17.89 -2.22
C TRP A 70 -5.76 19.41 -2.15
N GLU A 71 -6.42 19.96 -1.15
CA GLU A 71 -6.42 21.39 -0.84
C GLU A 71 -5.84 21.62 0.55
N VAL A 72 -5.09 22.71 0.69
CA VAL A 72 -4.51 23.11 1.97
C VAL A 72 -5.08 24.48 2.33
N ASN A 73 -5.56 24.63 3.57
CA ASN A 73 -6.05 25.91 4.03
C ASN A 73 -4.91 26.95 4.11
N LYS A 74 -5.26 28.24 4.21
CA LYS A 74 -4.26 29.33 4.26
C LYS A 74 -3.26 29.21 5.42
N ALA A 75 -3.66 28.54 6.50
CA ALA A 75 -2.83 28.36 7.69
C ALA A 75 -1.88 27.16 7.59
N GLY A 76 -2.07 26.26 6.62
CA GLY A 76 -1.29 25.02 6.49
C GLY A 76 -1.65 23.94 7.52
N THR A 77 -2.80 24.06 8.19
CA THR A 77 -3.22 23.18 9.30
C THR A 77 -4.34 22.21 8.94
N GLU A 78 -5.01 22.42 7.81
CA GLU A 78 -6.10 21.56 7.34
C GLU A 78 -5.81 21.14 5.90
N TYR A 79 -5.90 19.84 5.66
CA TYR A 79 -5.71 19.20 4.37
C TYR A 79 -7.00 18.47 4.03
N THR A 80 -7.60 18.83 2.90
CA THR A 80 -8.79 18.15 2.37
C THR A 80 -8.38 17.32 1.18
N PHE A 81 -8.67 16.02 1.20
CA PHE A 81 -8.34 15.09 0.12
C PHE A 81 -9.60 14.65 -0.61
N THR A 82 -9.59 14.74 -1.94
CA THR A 82 -10.61 14.14 -2.80
C THR A 82 -10.14 12.74 -3.19
N LEU A 83 -10.88 11.72 -2.78
CA LEU A 83 -10.51 10.32 -3.01
C LEU A 83 -10.89 9.85 -4.41
N GLN A 84 -10.11 8.93 -4.95
CA GLN A 84 -10.41 8.25 -6.20
C GLN A 84 -11.63 7.32 -6.03
N ASP A 85 -12.58 7.41 -6.97
CA ASP A 85 -13.75 6.56 -6.97
C ASP A 85 -13.44 5.12 -7.44
N HIS A 86 -14.26 4.18 -6.98
CA HIS A 86 -14.29 2.78 -7.43
C HIS A 86 -12.99 1.97 -7.21
N VAL A 87 -12.08 2.42 -6.35
CA VAL A 87 -10.88 1.66 -5.97
C VAL A 87 -11.27 0.41 -5.21
N GLN A 88 -10.87 -0.76 -5.71
CA GLN A 88 -11.21 -2.05 -5.12
C GLN A 88 -10.11 -2.53 -4.19
N PHE A 89 -10.49 -3.07 -3.04
CA PHE A 89 -9.56 -3.82 -2.21
C PHE A 89 -9.26 -5.19 -2.83
N GLN A 90 -8.14 -5.78 -2.41
CA GLN A 90 -7.79 -7.15 -2.78
C GLN A 90 -8.83 -8.13 -2.23
N SER A 91 -9.15 -9.17 -3.00
CA SER A 91 -9.93 -10.33 -2.52
C SER A 91 -8.98 -11.48 -2.21
N THR A 92 -9.20 -12.15 -1.08
CA THR A 92 -8.44 -13.32 -0.62
C THR A 92 -9.41 -14.44 -0.22
N ASP A 93 -8.90 -15.63 0.08
CA ASP A 93 -9.73 -16.76 0.51
C ASP A 93 -10.50 -16.49 1.82
N TRP A 94 -10.07 -15.50 2.60
CA TRP A 94 -10.63 -15.15 3.91
C TRP A 94 -11.23 -13.74 3.96
N PHE A 95 -11.19 -12.99 2.87
CA PHE A 95 -11.78 -11.65 2.77
C PHE A 95 -12.26 -11.36 1.36
N THR A 96 -13.51 -10.93 1.24
CA THR A 96 -14.10 -10.44 0.00
C THR A 96 -14.69 -9.05 0.26
N PRO A 97 -14.22 -7.99 -0.43
CA PRO A 97 -14.74 -6.65 -0.22
C PRO A 97 -16.21 -6.56 -0.67
N SER A 98 -17.04 -5.91 0.14
CA SER A 98 -18.46 -5.63 -0.19
C SER A 98 -18.67 -4.23 -0.78
N ARG A 99 -17.66 -3.38 -0.74
CA ARG A 99 -17.65 -2.01 -1.30
C ARG A 99 -16.25 -1.61 -1.76
N ALA A 100 -16.19 -0.56 -2.57
CA ALA A 100 -14.96 0.14 -2.90
C ALA A 100 -14.42 0.94 -1.69
N LEU A 101 -13.16 1.38 -1.79
CA LEU A 101 -12.54 2.32 -0.86
C LEU A 101 -13.39 3.59 -0.73
N ASN A 102 -13.50 4.10 0.49
CA ASN A 102 -14.12 5.39 0.80
C ASN A 102 -13.39 6.10 1.96
N ALA A 103 -13.95 7.21 2.44
CA ALA A 103 -13.36 8.00 3.52
C ALA A 103 -13.22 7.24 4.85
N ASP A 104 -14.08 6.24 5.12
CA ASP A 104 -14.02 5.47 6.37
C ASP A 104 -12.71 4.68 6.47
N ASP A 105 -12.19 4.18 5.35
CA ASP A 105 -10.94 3.40 5.30
C ASP A 105 -9.72 4.29 5.59
N VAL A 106 -9.76 5.53 5.13
CA VAL A 106 -8.72 6.54 5.40
C VAL A 106 -8.76 6.90 6.88
N VAL A 107 -9.94 7.26 7.41
CA VAL A 107 -10.11 7.59 8.83
C VAL A 107 -9.64 6.45 9.72
N PHE A 108 -10.07 5.22 9.46
CA PHE A 108 -9.62 4.04 10.20
C PHE A 108 -8.10 3.89 10.23
N SER A 109 -7.44 4.08 9.07
CA SER A 109 -5.99 3.91 8.95
C SER A 109 -5.19 4.92 9.77
N PHE A 110 -5.64 6.18 9.82
CA PHE A 110 -5.00 7.23 10.62
C PHE A 110 -5.36 7.16 12.10
N SER A 111 -6.65 6.96 12.43
CA SER A 111 -7.11 6.81 13.82
C SER A 111 -6.37 5.68 14.53
N ARG A 112 -6.10 4.56 13.86
CA ARG A 112 -5.33 3.45 14.45
C ARG A 112 -3.95 3.85 15.01
N ILE A 113 -3.34 4.90 14.48
CA ILE A 113 -2.02 5.37 14.92
C ILE A 113 -2.16 6.43 16.03
N ILE A 114 -3.23 7.22 15.98
CA ILE A 114 -3.37 8.46 16.76
C ILE A 114 -4.27 8.28 17.99
N ASP A 115 -5.30 7.44 17.90
CA ASP A 115 -6.29 7.13 18.95
C ASP A 115 -5.93 5.85 19.72
#